data_AF-A0A9E5RSN1-F1
#
_entry.id   AF-A0A9E5RSN1-F1
#
_cell.length_a   1.000
_cell.length_b   1.000
_cell.length_c   1.000
_cell.angle_alpha   90.00
_cell.angle_beta   90.00
_cell.angle_gamma   90.00
#
_symmetry.space_group_name_H-M   'P 1'
#
loop_
_entity.id
_entity.type
_entity.pdbx_description
1 polymer ?
#
loop_
_entity_poly.entity_id
_entity_poly.type
_entity_poly.pdbx_seq_one_letter_code
_entity_poly.pdbx_strand_id
1 'polypeptide(L)'
;MPRTILFHLDENISNVIAEGLRRRYIDVTTTPEQALVSVSDEEQLAFCVSQGRVIFTSDADFLRLHHTGTNHAGIIYCHQGSRSAGEIIRTLVNEKSS
;
A
#
# COMPACT_ATOMS: atom_id res chain seq x y z
N MET A 1 20.47 9.19 -5.99
CA MET A 1 19.77 8.62 -4.81
C MET A 1 18.85 7.52 -5.31
N PRO A 2 18.90 6.28 -4.80
CA PRO A 2 17.86 5.31 -5.10
C PRO A 2 16.51 5.87 -4.64
N ARG A 3 15.48 5.75 -5.48
CA ARG A 3 14.15 6.27 -5.18
C ARG A 3 13.44 5.26 -4.28
N THR A 4 13.42 5.51 -2.96
CA THR A 4 12.68 4.68 -2.01
C THR A 4 11.19 4.91 -2.20
N ILE A 5 10.43 3.83 -2.39
CA ILE A 5 8.97 3.90 -2.45
C ILE A 5 8.43 4.03 -1.02
N LEU A 6 7.52 4.97 -0.80
CA LEU A 6 6.79 5.12 0.47
C LEU A 6 5.43 4.45 0.32
N PHE A 7 5.00 3.67 1.30
CA PHE A 7 3.73 2.96 1.23
C PHE A 7 2.68 3.51 2.21
N HIS A 8 1.42 3.41 1.79
CA HIS A 8 0.25 3.43 2.64
C HIS A 8 -0.46 2.09 2.51
N LEU A 9 -0.69 1.40 3.62
CA LEU A 9 -1.35 0.10 3.64
C LEU A 9 -2.82 0.31 4.03
N ASP A 10 -3.69 -0.16 3.14
CA ASP A 10 -5.13 -0.14 3.33
C ASP A 10 -5.56 -0.98 4.56
N GLU A 11 -6.76 -0.72 5.09
CA GLU A 11 -7.26 -1.33 6.33
C GLU A 11 -7.42 -2.85 6.24
N ASN A 12 -7.59 -3.39 5.03
CA ASN A 12 -7.68 -4.82 4.76
C ASN A 12 -6.30 -5.52 4.73
N ILE A 13 -5.19 -4.78 4.81
CA ILE A 13 -3.85 -5.35 4.79
C ILE A 13 -3.38 -5.66 6.21
N SER A 14 -2.88 -6.88 6.41
CA SER A 14 -2.31 -7.31 7.68
C SER A 14 -1.14 -6.42 8.13
N ASN A 15 -1.17 -6.00 9.39
CA ASN A 15 -0.10 -5.20 10.01
C ASN A 15 1.28 -5.89 9.96
N VAL A 16 1.32 -7.22 9.84
CA VAL A 16 2.56 -7.99 9.67
C VAL A 16 3.34 -7.53 8.43
N ILE A 17 2.64 -7.11 7.36
CA ILE A 17 3.27 -6.55 6.16
C ILE A 17 3.93 -5.20 6.50
N ALA A 18 3.21 -4.31 7.19
CA ALA A 18 3.72 -3.01 7.59
C ALA A 18 4.99 -3.15 8.44
N GLU A 19 4.96 -4.02 9.44
CA GLU A 19 6.11 -4.32 10.29
C GLU A 19 7.28 -4.91 9.50
N GLY A 20 7.02 -5.85 8.60
CA GLY A 20 8.04 -6.49 7.78
C GLY A 20 8.75 -5.55 6.81
N LEU A 21 8.03 -4.57 6.26
CA LEU A 21 8.57 -3.49 5.43
C LEU A 21 9.38 -2.48 6.26
N ARG A 22 8.86 -2.06 7.42
CA ARG A 22 9.57 -1.14 8.34
C ARG A 22 10.89 -1.71 8.84
N ARG A 23 10.95 -3.02 9.11
CA ARG A 23 12.21 -3.73 9.45
C ARG A 23 13.27 -3.65 8.35
N ARG A 24 12.87 -3.33 7.12
CA ARG A 24 13.76 -3.10 5.95
C ARG A 24 13.96 -1.62 5.65
N TYR A 25 13.67 -0.74 6.62
CA TYR A 25 13.81 0.72 6.51
C TYR A 25 12.95 1.36 5.42
N ILE A 26 11.86 0.70 5.02
CA ILE A 26 10.84 1.27 4.14
C ILE A 26 9.84 2.05 4.98
N ASP A 27 9.54 3.28 4.56
CA ASP A 27 8.53 4.12 5.20
C ASP A 27 7.13 3.61 4.85
N VAL A 28 6.37 3.28 5.89
CA VAL A 28 5.02 2.74 5.78
C VAL A 28 4.10 3.43 6.77
N THR A 29 2.92 3.81 6.29
CA THR A 29 1.75 4.20 7.09
C THR A 29 0.64 3.17 6.88
N THR A 30 -0.27 3.04 7.84
CA THR A 30 -1.50 2.23 7.66
C THR A 30 -2.75 3.10 7.83
N THR A 31 -3.87 2.69 7.23
CA THR A 31 -5.17 3.36 7.39
C THR A 31 -5.55 3.57 8.87
N PRO A 32 -5.42 2.56 9.77
CA PRO A 32 -5.65 2.75 11.21
C PRO A 32 -4.73 3.78 11.88
N GLU A 33 -3.43 3.76 11.58
CA GLU A 33 -2.44 4.67 12.20
C GLU A 33 -2.64 6.14 11.79
N GLN A 34 -3.23 6.38 10.62
CA GLN A 34 -3.52 7.73 10.13
C GLN A 34 -4.94 8.18 10.44
N ALA A 35 -5.70 7.40 11.23
CA ALA A 35 -7.11 7.65 11.54
C ALA A 35 -7.98 7.82 10.28
N LEU A 36 -7.66 7.06 9.23
CA LEU A 36 -8.37 7.04 7.94
C LEU A 36 -9.34 5.85 7.83
N VAL A 37 -9.63 5.16 8.93
CA VAL A 37 -10.55 4.01 8.93
C VAL A 37 -11.94 4.48 8.52
N SER A 38 -12.58 3.74 7.61
CA SER A 38 -13.94 4.03 7.10
C SER A 38 -14.10 5.38 6.37
N VAL A 39 -13.01 6.07 6.04
CA VAL A 39 -13.06 7.17 5.06
C VAL A 39 -13.18 6.59 3.65
N SER A 40 -13.61 7.41 2.69
CA SER A 40 -13.74 6.94 1.30
C SER A 40 -12.39 6.60 0.66
N ASP A 41 -12.41 5.70 -0.32
CA ASP A 41 -11.22 5.36 -1.10
C ASP A 41 -10.60 6.61 -1.77
N GLU A 42 -11.42 7.55 -2.23
CA GLU A 42 -10.96 8.83 -2.78
C GLU A 42 -10.22 9.69 -1.74
N GLU A 43 -10.70 9.73 -0.49
CA GLU A 43 -10.01 10.42 0.61
C GLU A 43 -8.71 9.73 0.99
N GLN A 44 -8.66 8.40 1.00
CA GLN A 44 -7.42 7.65 1.19
C GLN A 44 -6.41 7.93 0.07
N LEU A 45 -6.86 7.97 -1.19
CA LEU A 45 -6.01 8.32 -2.34
C LEU A 45 -5.53 9.77 -2.24
N ALA A 46 -6.37 10.71 -1.83
CA ALA A 46 -5.98 12.10 -1.63
C ALA A 46 -4.90 12.24 -0.56
N PHE A 47 -5.03 11.52 0.57
CA PHE A 47 -3.98 11.42 1.58
C PHE A 47 -2.67 10.88 0.97
N CYS A 48 -2.74 9.77 0.25
CA CYS A 48 -1.59 9.15 -0.39
C CYS A 48 -0.89 10.11 -1.37
N VAL A 49 -1.63 10.84 -2.19
CA VAL A 49 -1.10 11.88 -3.08
C VAL A 49 -0.39 12.98 -2.27
N SER A 50 -1.03 13.50 -1.21
CA SER A 50 -0.48 14.57 -0.39
C SER A 50 0.85 14.20 0.27
N GLN A 51 1.04 12.92 0.59
CA GLN A 51 2.23 12.40 1.24
C GLN A 51 3.22 11.74 0.26
N GLY A 52 2.90 11.68 -1.04
CA GLY A 52 3.72 11.00 -2.04
C GLY A 52 3.84 9.48 -1.82
N ARG A 53 2.79 8.84 -1.31
CA ARG A 53 2.75 7.41 -0.94
C ARG A 53 1.99 6.58 -1.96
N VAL A 54 2.51 5.40 -2.27
CA VAL A 54 1.81 4.39 -3.07
C VAL A 54 0.88 3.61 -2.15
N ILE A 55 -0.39 3.46 -2.51
CA ILE A 55 -1.31 2.63 -1.73
C ILE A 55 -1.13 1.15 -2.06
N PHE A 56 -1.08 0.30 -1.04
CA PHE A 56 -1.12 -1.16 -1.16
C PHE A 56 -2.43 -1.67 -0.58
N THR A 57 -3.22 -2.36 -1.40
CA THR A 57 -4.59 -2.76 -1.07
C THR A 57 -4.95 -4.13 -1.65
N SER A 58 -5.91 -4.80 -1.02
CA SER A 58 -6.61 -5.97 -1.57
C SER A 58 -8.01 -5.65 -2.07
N ASP A 59 -8.45 -4.39 -1.99
CA ASP A 59 -9.73 -3.91 -2.52
C ASP A 59 -9.61 -3.56 -4.01
N ALA A 60 -10.51 -4.11 -4.81
CA ALA A 60 -10.55 -3.89 -6.25
C ALA A 60 -11.19 -2.53 -6.63
N ASP A 61 -11.91 -1.87 -5.72
CA ASP A 61 -12.53 -0.58 -5.99
C ASP A 61 -11.49 0.52 -6.26
N PHE A 62 -10.30 0.43 -5.67
CA PHE A 62 -9.14 1.27 -6.06
C PHE A 62 -8.74 1.13 -7.54
N LEU A 63 -8.89 -0.06 -8.14
CA LEU A 63 -8.63 -0.25 -9.58
C LEU A 63 -9.69 0.42 -10.45
N ARG A 64 -10.94 0.46 -9.98
CA ARG A 64 -12.02 1.18 -10.66
C ARG A 64 -11.76 2.69 -10.61
N LEU A 65 -11.33 3.22 -9.46
CA LEU A 65 -10.95 4.62 -9.31
C LEU A 65 -9.79 5.02 -10.22
N HIS A 66 -8.78 4.14 -10.37
CA HIS A 66 -7.73 4.35 -11.37
C HIS A 66 -8.32 4.48 -12.79
N HIS A 67 -9.23 3.57 -13.18
CA HIS A 67 -9.84 3.58 -14.50
C HIS A 67 -10.72 4.83 -14.76
N THR A 68 -11.33 5.39 -13.71
CA THR A 68 -12.10 6.65 -13.82
C THR A 68 -11.23 7.91 -13.84
N GLY A 69 -9.91 7.77 -13.75
CA GLY A 69 -8.97 8.89 -13.79
C GLY A 69 -8.78 9.59 -12.45
N THR A 70 -9.15 8.94 -11.33
CA THR A 70 -8.90 9.48 -9.98
C THR A 70 -7.40 9.61 -9.76
N ASN A 71 -6.97 10.76 -9.25
CA ASN A 71 -5.55 11.04 -9.02
C ASN A 71 -5.00 10.16 -7.89
N HIS A 72 -3.81 9.57 -8.11
CA HIS A 72 -3.11 8.77 -7.10
C HIS A 72 -1.59 8.79 -7.33
N ALA A 73 -0.80 8.61 -6.26
CA ALA A 73 0.65 8.49 -6.37
C ALA A 73 1.13 7.07 -6.78
N GLY A 74 0.19 6.13 -6.92
CA GLY A 74 0.41 4.76 -7.37
C GLY A 74 -0.49 3.80 -6.59
N ILE A 75 -0.88 2.70 -7.23
CA ILE A 75 -1.70 1.65 -6.62
C ILE A 75 -0.99 0.31 -6.85
N ILE A 76 -0.76 -0.43 -5.78
CA ILE A 76 -0.35 -1.83 -5.82
C ILE A 76 -1.51 -2.67 -5.30
N TYR A 77 -2.05 -3.50 -6.16
CA TYR A 77 -3.13 -4.42 -5.83
C TYR A 77 -2.59 -5.83 -5.61
N CYS A 78 -3.01 -6.48 -4.53
CA CYS A 78 -2.81 -7.91 -4.34
C CYS A 78 -4.13 -8.58 -4.01
N HIS A 79 -4.50 -9.60 -4.78
CA HIS A 79 -5.70 -10.38 -4.48
C HIS A 79 -5.62 -11.01 -3.08
N GLN A 80 -6.67 -10.86 -2.30
CA GLN A 80 -6.71 -11.35 -0.92
C GLN A 80 -6.46 -12.86 -0.86
N GLY A 81 -5.59 -13.31 0.04
CA GLY A 81 -5.25 -14.72 0.21
C GLY A 81 -4.41 -15.35 -0.91
N SER A 82 -4.04 -14.60 -1.96
CA SER A 82 -3.24 -15.14 -3.08
C SER A 82 -1.76 -15.34 -2.76
N ARG A 83 -1.23 -14.67 -1.73
CA ARG A 83 0.19 -14.71 -1.33
C ARG A 83 0.31 -14.67 0.19
N SER A 84 1.33 -15.33 0.71
CA SER A 84 1.73 -15.19 2.11
C SER A 84 2.33 -13.81 2.39
N ALA A 85 2.34 -13.42 3.67
CA ALA A 85 2.93 -12.15 4.09
C ALA A 85 4.41 -12.02 3.68
N GLY A 86 5.19 -13.10 3.80
CA GLY A 86 6.60 -13.11 3.41
C GLY A 86 6.80 -12.93 1.90
N GLU A 87 5.94 -13.52 1.07
CA GLU A 87 5.99 -13.33 -0.40
C GLU A 87 5.64 -11.90 -0.81
N ILE A 88 4.63 -11.31 -0.17
CA ILE A 88 4.26 -9.90 -0.39
C ILE A 88 5.45 -9.00 -0.04
N ILE A 89 6.02 -9.15 1.16
CA ILE A 89 7.15 -8.34 1.61
C ILE A 89 8.32 -8.46 0.62
N ARG A 90 8.74 -9.69 0.25
CA ARG A 90 9.82 -9.93 -0.72
C ARG A 90 9.57 -9.27 -2.07
N THR A 91 8.33 -9.33 -2.55
CA THR A 91 7.95 -8.72 -3.83
C THR A 91 8.04 -7.20 -3.76
N LEU A 92 7.53 -6.59 -2.69
CA LEU A 92 7.52 -5.13 -2.51
C LEU A 92 8.92 -4.55 -2.32
N VAL A 93 9.84 -5.32 -1.73
CA VAL A 93 11.24 -4.90 -1.54
C VAL A 93 12.15 -5.27 -2.71
N ASN A 94 11.60 -5.91 -3.76
CA ASN A 94 12.33 -6.44 -4.91
C ASN A 94 13.52 -7.34 -4.51
N GLU A 95 13.36 -8.13 -3.44
CA GLU A 95 14.33 -9.15 -3.04
C GLU A 95 14.21 -10.34 -4.01
N LYS A 96 15.23 -10.57 -4.84
CA LYS A 96 15.28 -11.80 -5.64
C LYS A 96 15.40 -13.00 -4.70
N SER A 97 14.51 -13.98 -4.86
CA SER A 97 14.71 -15.30 -4.27
C SER A 97 15.94 -15.91 -4.94
N SER A 98 16.99 -16.20 -4.14
CA SER A 98 18.18 -16.92 -4.60
C SER A 98 17.88 -18.41 -4.80
#